data_AF-A0A0L7K3M4-F1
#
_entry.id   AF-A0A0L7K3M4-F1
#
_cell.length_a   1.000
_cell.length_b   1.000
_cell.length_c   1.000
_cell.angle_alpha   90.00
_cell.angle_beta   90.00
_cell.angle_gamma   90.00
#
_symmetry.space_group_name_H-M   'P 1'
#
loop_
_entity.id
_entity.type
_entity.pdbx_description
1 polymer ?
#
loop_
_entity_poly.entity_id
_entity_poly.type
_entity_poly.pdbx_seq_one_letter_code
_entity_poly.pdbx_strand_id
1 'polypeptide(L)' 'MDTFDWQNYYKIDDIYKWLKDLAMAFPNEVVLESIGKTYENRDILACTLKNLQTRNCGRSRTHTNGILCQL' A
#
# COMPACT_ATOMS: atom_id res chain seq x y z
N MET A 1 1.19 25.63 -0.21
CA MET A 1 0.71 24.32 0.24
C MET A 1 0.27 24.53 1.68
N ASP A 2 -1.03 24.61 1.92
CA ASP A 2 -1.54 24.53 3.29
C ASP A 2 -1.13 23.14 3.81
N THR A 3 -0.31 23.12 4.86
CA THR A 3 0.12 21.88 5.50
C THR A 3 -1.13 21.18 6.01
N PHE A 4 -1.45 20.02 5.44
CA PHE A 4 -2.54 19.20 5.93
C PHE A 4 -2.25 18.84 7.39
N ASP A 5 -3.04 19.35 8.31
CA ASP A 5 -2.90 19.17 9.75
C ASP A 5 -4.04 18.31 10.31
N TRP A 6 -3.89 17.90 11.57
CA TRP A 6 -4.90 17.09 12.27
C TRP A 6 -5.82 17.94 13.16
N GLN A 7 -5.68 19.26 13.12
CA GLN A 7 -6.36 20.21 14.03
C GLN A 7 -7.53 20.92 13.34
N ASN A 8 -7.56 20.94 12.01
CA ASN A 8 -8.57 21.61 11.21
C ASN A 8 -9.44 20.63 10.41
N TYR A 9 -10.66 21.07 10.11
CA TYR A 9 -11.56 20.34 9.21
C TYR A 9 -11.37 20.81 7.78
N TYR A 10 -11.20 19.86 6.87
CA TYR A 10 -10.98 20.12 5.46
C TYR A 10 -12.20 19.77 4.62
N LYS A 11 -12.31 20.42 3.46
CA LYS A 11 -13.30 20.06 2.45
C LYS A 11 -12.90 18.74 1.80
N ILE A 12 -13.90 18.02 1.28
CA ILE A 12 -13.69 16.71 0.66
C ILE A 12 -12.77 16.77 -0.56
N ASP A 13 -12.84 17.84 -1.36
CA ASP A 13 -11.99 18.03 -2.54
C ASP A 13 -10.50 18.16 -2.16
N ASP A 14 -10.22 18.78 -1.01
CA ASP A 14 -8.85 18.95 -0.52
C ASP A 14 -8.32 17.63 0.06
N ILE A 15 -9.16 16.86 0.75
CA ILE A 15 -8.83 15.49 1.19
C ILE A 15 -8.51 14.61 -0.02
N TYR A 16 -9.29 14.68 -1.10
CA TYR A 16 -9.04 13.89 -2.31
C TYR A 16 -7.74 14.29 -3.03
N LYS A 17 -7.41 15.58 -3.08
CA LYS A 17 -6.12 16.04 -3.61
C LYS A 17 -4.98 15.50 -2.74
N TRP A 18 -5.10 15.64 -1.43
CA TRP A 18 -4.10 15.14 -0.48
C TRP A 18 -3.87 13.63 -0.61
N LEU A 19 -4.93 12.83 -0.73
CA LEU A 19 -4.81 11.38 -0.96
C LEU A 19 -4.10 11.04 -2.27
N LYS A 20 -4.36 11.78 -3.35
CA LYS A 20 -3.68 11.60 -4.63
C LYS A 20 -2.21 11.98 -4.54
N ASP A 21 -1.89 13.09 -3.87
CA ASP A 21 -0.52 13.54 -3.66
C ASP A 21 0.27 12.51 -2.82
N LEU A 22 -0.36 11.92 -1.82
CA LEU A 22 0.24 10.86 -0.98
C LEU A 22 0.52 9.59 -1.80
N ALA A 23 -0.43 9.18 -2.65
CA ALA A 23 -0.22 8.04 -3.55
C ALA A 23 0.88 8.30 -4.60
N MET A 24 1.01 9.54 -5.09
CA MET A 24 2.11 9.94 -5.99
C MET A 24 3.47 10.00 -5.28
N ALA A 25 3.50 10.42 -4.02
CA ALA A 25 4.73 10.48 -3.24
C ALA A 25 5.26 9.09 -2.86
N PHE A 26 4.38 8.13 -2.61
CA PHE A 26 4.74 6.77 -2.16
C PHE A 26 4.09 5.67 -3.02
N PRO A 27 4.43 5.56 -4.32
CA PRO A 27 3.75 4.64 -5.24
C PRO A 27 3.96 3.15 -4.91
N ASN A 28 5.02 2.82 -4.16
CA ASN A 28 5.35 1.44 -3.79
C ASN A 28 4.56 0.95 -2.56
N GLU A 29 4.14 1.87 -1.70
CA GLU A 29 3.52 1.55 -0.41
C GLU A 29 2.04 1.89 -0.41
N VAL A 30 1.63 2.94 -1.13
CA VAL A 30 0.28 3.49 -1.09
C VAL A 30 -0.42 3.22 -2.42
N VAL A 31 -1.53 2.50 -2.35
CA VAL A 31 -2.39 2.22 -3.50
C VAL A 31 -3.75 2.85 -3.29
N LEU A 32 -4.11 3.76 -4.18
CA LEU A 32 -5.38 4.47 -4.16
C LEU A 32 -6.30 3.90 -5.24
N GLU A 33 -7.47 3.39 -4.84
CA GLU A 33 -8.43 2.76 -5.74
C GLU A 33 -9.84 3.33 -5.52
N SER A 34 -10.62 3.51 -6.61
CA SER A 34 -12.03 3.88 -6.50
C SER A 34 -12.87 2.61 -6.40
N ILE A 35 -13.50 2.39 -5.25
CA ILE A 35 -14.27 1.16 -4.98
C ILE A 35 -15.75 1.26 -5.38
N GLY A 36 -16.19 2.45 -5.79
CA GLY A 36 -17.57 2.71 -6.17
C GLY A 36 -17.92 4.19 -6.13
N LYS A 37 -19.20 4.48 -6.34
CA LYS A 37 -19.75 5.83 -6.31
C LYS A 37 -20.82 5.96 -5.23
N THR A 38 -20.91 7.14 -4.63
CA THR A 38 -22.00 7.50 -3.72
C THR A 38 -23.29 7.74 -4.50
N TYR A 39 -24.41 7.86 -3.77
CA TYR A 39 -25.70 8.24 -4.34
C TYR A 39 -25.65 9.57 -5.11
N GLU A 40 -24.79 10.50 -4.67
CA GLU A 40 -24.58 11.79 -5.30
C GLU A 40 -23.48 11.76 -6.37
N ASN A 41 -23.14 10.58 -6.90
CA ASN A 41 -22.15 10.35 -7.95
C ASN A 41 -20.71 10.80 -7.62
N ARG A 42 -20.30 10.79 -6.34
CA ARG A 42 -18.91 11.02 -5.93
C ARG A 42 -18.16 9.70 -5.78
N ASP A 43 -16.89 9.66 -6.19
CA ASP A 43 -16.05 8.48 -6.07
C ASP A 43 -15.66 8.20 -4.61
N ILE A 44 -15.75 6.94 -4.20
CA ILE A 44 -15.29 6.48 -2.90
C ILE A 44 -13.87 5.96 -3.07
N LEU A 45 -12.90 6.74 -2.59
CA LEU A 45 -11.49 6.39 -2.68
C LEU A 45 -11.07 5.55 -1.46
N ALA A 46 -10.56 4.35 -1.72
CA ALA A 46 -9.92 3.50 -0.74
C ALA A 46 -8.39 3.66 -0.83
N CYS A 47 -7.73 3.81 0.32
CA CYS A 47 -6.28 3.85 0.43
C CYS A 47 -5.79 2.55 1.07
N THR A 48 -5.02 1.77 0.31
CA THR A 48 -4.45 0.50 0.74
C THR A 48 -2.95 0.65 0.93
N LEU A 49 -2.46 0.28 2.11
CA LEU A 49 -1.03 0.21 2.40
C LEU A 49 -0.50 -1.20 2.13
N LYS A 50 0.41 -1.32 1.16
CA LYS A 50 1.09 -2.57 0.83
C LYS A 50 2.42 -2.63 1.57
N ASN A 51 2.45 -3.34 2.69
CA ASN A 51 3.72 -3.75 3.28
C ASN A 51 4.14 -5.10 2.67
N LEU A 52 4.98 -5.05 1.63
CA LEU A 52 5.61 -6.22 1.03
C LEU A 52 6.71 -6.77 1.96
N GLN A 53 6.33 -7.22 3.16
CA GLN A 53 7.19 -8.19 3.85
C GLN A 53 7.13 -9.46 3.03
N THR A 54 8.07 -9.62 2.10
CA THR A 54 8.48 -10.95 1.65
C THR A 54 8.77 -11.71 2.93
N ARG A 55 7.83 -12.57 3.35
CA ARG A 55 8.17 -13.63 4.28
C ARG A 55 9.20 -14.43 3.53
N ASN A 56 10.47 -14.11 3.79
CA ASN A 56 11.58 -14.91 3.34
C ASN A 56 11.30 -16.27 3.96
N CYS A 57 10.78 -17.19 3.15
CA CYS A 57 10.57 -18.54 3.57
C CYS A 57 11.98 -19.10 3.69
N GLY A 58 12.60 -18.86 4.85
CA GLY A 58 13.65 -19.69 5.38
C GLY A 58 13.06 -21.07 5.59
N ARG A 59 12.87 -21.80 4.49
CA ARG A 59 12.83 -23.25 4.52
C ARG A 59 14.30 -23.64 4.46
N SER A 60 14.91 -23.66 5.64
CA SER A 60 16.15 -24.38 5.87
C SER A 60 15.98 -25.79 5.32
N ARG A 61 16.66 -26.11 4.21
CA ARG A 61 17.01 -27.50 3.94
C ARG A 61 18.13 -27.81 4.91
N THR A 62 17.76 -28.45 6.02
CA THR A 62 18.67 -29.01 7.00
C THR A 62 19.77 -29.79 6.30
N HIS A 63 21.01 -29.39 6.56
CA HIS A 63 22.20 -30.17 6.30
C HIS A 63 22.20 -31.40 7.21
N THR A 64 22.09 -32.60 6.64
CA THR A 64 22.76 -33.80 7.15
C THR A 64 22.88 -34.88 6.07
N ASN A 65 24.11 -35.05 5.61
CA ASN A 65 24.77 -36.29 5.16
C ASN A 65 24.04 -37.21 4.17
N GLY A 66 24.43 -37.07 2.90
CA GLY A 66 24.23 -38.08 1.88
C GLY A 66 25.15 -37.81 0.69
N ILE A 67 26.41 -38.23 0.79
CA ILE A 67 27.25 -38.48 -0.39
C ILE A 67 26.47 -39.46 -1.27
N LEU A 68 25.92 -38.99 -2.40
CA LEU A 68 25.88 -39.75 -3.65
C LEU A 68 25.34 -38.87 -4.80
N CYS A 69 26.26 -38.34 -5.60
CA CYS A 69 26.14 -38.33 -7.05
C CYS A 69 27.55 -38.53 -7.57
N GLN A 70 27.89 -39.79 -7.79
CA GLN A 70 29.12 -40.21 -8.42
C GLN A 70 28.74 -40.63 -9.83
N LEU A 71 29.11 -39.81 -10.80
CA LEU A 71 29.59 -40.14 -12.15
C LEU A 71 30.19 -38.87 -12.75
#